data_AF-A0AB37VN84-F1
#
_entry.id   AF-A0AB37VN84-F1
#
_cell.length_a   1.000
_cell.length_b   1.000
_cell.length_c   1.000
_cell.angle_alpha   90.00
_cell.angle_beta   90.00
_cell.angle_gamma   90.00
#
_symmetry.space_group_name_H-M   'P 1'
#
loop_
_entity.id
_entity.type
_entity.pdbx_description
1 polymer ?
#
loop_
_entity_poly.entity_id
_entity_poly.type
_entity_poly.pdbx_seq_one_letter_code
_entity_poly.pdbx_strand_id
1 'polypeptide(L)'
;MAATKPAFNPPGKKGDMIFSALVKLAALIVLLLLGGIIVSLIFSSWPSIQKFGFSFLWSKEWDAPNDIYGALVPIYGTLVTSFIALLIAVPVSFGIALFLTELAPGWLRRPLGIAIELLAAIPSIVYGMWGLFIFAPLFATYFQEPVGNVLSAIPFVGALFSGPAFGIGILAAGVILAIMIIPYIAAVMRDVFEQTPVMMKESAYGIGCTTWEVIWRIVLPFTKNGVIGGVMLGLGRALGETMAVTFIIGNTYQLDSASLYMPGNSITSALANEFAEAESGLHVAALMELGLILFVITFIVLAISKLMIMRLAKNEGAR
;
A
#
# COMPACT_ATOMS: atom_id res chain seq x y z
N MET A 1 -51.04 8.03 -25.54
CA MET A 1 -50.06 7.56 -24.53
C MET A 1 -49.73 6.10 -24.82
N ALA A 2 -48.64 5.84 -25.54
CA ALA A 2 -48.17 4.47 -25.76
C ALA A 2 -47.31 4.05 -24.56
N ALA A 3 -47.75 3.02 -23.84
CA ALA A 3 -46.99 2.44 -22.74
C ALA A 3 -45.71 1.80 -23.30
N THR A 4 -44.55 2.34 -22.95
CA THR A 4 -43.25 1.74 -23.21
C THR A 4 -43.18 0.41 -22.47
N LYS A 5 -43.30 -0.71 -23.20
CA LYS A 5 -43.01 -2.04 -22.65
C LYS A 5 -41.55 -2.04 -22.17
N PRO A 6 -41.26 -2.45 -20.92
CA PRO A 6 -39.88 -2.59 -20.48
C PRO A 6 -39.18 -3.61 -21.39
N ALA A 7 -37.99 -3.24 -21.90
CA ALA A 7 -37.24 -4.01 -22.90
C ALA A 7 -36.69 -5.36 -22.39
N PHE A 8 -36.85 -5.65 -21.09
CA PHE A 8 -36.38 -6.88 -20.46
C PHE A 8 -37.46 -7.47 -19.54
N ASN A 9 -37.67 -8.79 -19.66
CA ASN A 9 -38.44 -9.53 -18.68
C ASN A 9 -37.69 -9.53 -17.33
N PRO A 10 -38.38 -9.30 -16.20
CA PRO A 10 -37.74 -9.37 -14.89
C PRO A 10 -37.15 -10.79 -14.69
N PRO A 11 -35.96 -10.91 -14.05
CA PRO A 11 -35.35 -12.20 -13.80
C PRO A 11 -36.33 -13.12 -13.06
N GLY A 12 -36.43 -14.37 -13.51
CA GLY A 12 -37.33 -15.34 -12.88
C GLY A 12 -36.96 -15.56 -11.42
N LYS A 13 -37.95 -15.62 -10.52
CA LYS A 13 -37.76 -15.79 -9.06
C LYS A 13 -36.79 -16.92 -8.67
N LYS A 14 -36.76 -18.01 -9.45
CA LYS A 14 -35.83 -19.14 -9.24
C LYS A 14 -34.38 -18.78 -9.56
N GLY A 15 -34.15 -18.03 -10.63
CA GLY A 15 -32.81 -17.58 -11.02
C GLY A 15 -32.21 -16.61 -10.00
N ASP A 16 -33.04 -15.68 -9.50
CA ASP A 16 -32.64 -14.74 -8.45
C ASP A 16 -32.32 -15.45 -7.12
N MET A 17 -33.12 -16.46 -6.75
CA MET A 17 -32.86 -17.29 -5.56
C MET A 17 -31.56 -18.10 -5.67
N ILE A 18 -31.29 -18.72 -6.83
CA ILE A 18 -30.04 -19.46 -7.08
C ILE A 18 -28.85 -18.51 -7.03
N PHE A 19 -28.94 -17.36 -7.69
CA PHE A 19 -27.88 -16.35 -7.70
C PHE A 19 -27.58 -15.84 -6.29
N SER A 20 -28.61 -15.49 -5.52
CA SER A 20 -28.44 -15.06 -4.12
C SER A 20 -27.81 -16.14 -3.25
N ALA A 21 -28.19 -17.40 -3.41
CA ALA A 21 -27.60 -18.53 -2.68
C ALA A 21 -26.12 -18.72 -3.03
N LEU A 22 -25.76 -18.64 -4.32
CA LEU A 22 -24.37 -18.75 -4.78
C LEU A 22 -23.51 -17.62 -4.22
N VAL A 23 -23.99 -16.37 -4.26
CA VAL A 23 -23.25 -15.22 -3.72
C VAL A 23 -23.06 -15.35 -2.21
N LYS A 24 -24.10 -15.77 -1.47
CA LYS A 24 -24.00 -16.01 -0.01
C LYS A 24 -23.02 -17.12 0.32
N LEU A 25 -23.05 -18.23 -0.44
CA LEU A 25 -22.13 -19.35 -0.25
C LEU A 25 -20.68 -18.94 -0.57
N ALA A 26 -20.46 -18.17 -1.65
CA ALA A 26 -19.14 -17.63 -1.96
C ALA A 26 -18.62 -16.70 -0.84
N ALA A 27 -19.46 -15.79 -0.34
CA ALA A 27 -19.11 -14.91 0.77
C ALA A 27 -18.79 -15.71 2.05
N LEU A 28 -19.56 -16.76 2.35
CA LEU A 28 -19.32 -17.64 3.49
C LEU A 28 -18.00 -18.42 3.33
N ILE A 29 -17.71 -18.95 2.15
CA ILE A 29 -16.44 -19.64 1.86
C ILE A 29 -15.26 -18.70 2.07
N VAL A 30 -15.32 -17.47 1.54
CA VAL A 30 -14.24 -16.48 1.74
C VAL A 30 -14.04 -16.19 3.21
N LEU A 31 -15.12 -16.01 3.98
CA LEU A 31 -15.04 -15.75 5.42
C LEU A 31 -14.47 -16.94 6.20
N LEU A 32 -14.87 -18.17 5.86
CA LEU A 32 -14.33 -19.39 6.46
C LEU A 32 -12.86 -19.61 6.10
N LEU A 33 -12.45 -19.31 4.86
CA LEU A 33 -11.04 -19.38 4.44
C LEU A 33 -10.19 -18.36 5.20
N LEU A 34 -10.65 -17.10 5.31
CA LEU A 34 -9.94 -16.09 6.11
C LEU A 34 -9.83 -16.52 7.58
N GLY A 35 -10.91 -17.01 8.18
CA GLY A 35 -10.89 -17.55 9.54
C GLY A 35 -9.93 -18.75 9.67
N GLY A 36 -9.95 -19.66 8.70
CA GLY A 36 -9.06 -20.81 8.66
C GLY A 36 -7.58 -20.43 8.52
N ILE A 37 -7.26 -19.42 7.73
CA ILE A 37 -5.89 -18.87 7.61
C ILE A 37 -5.43 -18.30 8.95
N ILE A 38 -6.26 -17.52 9.64
CA ILE A 38 -5.94 -16.96 10.96
C ILE A 38 -5.67 -18.08 11.96
N VAL A 39 -6.55 -19.06 12.03
CA VAL A 39 -6.41 -20.22 12.92
C VAL A 39 -5.13 -20.99 12.59
N SER A 40 -4.85 -21.23 11.31
CA SER A 40 -3.64 -21.90 10.84
C SER A 40 -2.37 -21.14 11.23
N LEU A 41 -2.34 -19.81 11.04
CA LEU A 41 -1.22 -18.95 11.44
C LEU A 41 -0.99 -19.00 12.96
N ILE A 42 -2.04 -18.94 13.77
CA ILE A 42 -1.94 -19.03 15.23
C ILE A 42 -1.39 -20.38 15.67
N PHE A 43 -1.90 -21.49 15.13
CA PHE A 43 -1.41 -22.82 15.49
C PHE A 43 0.04 -23.05 15.03
N SER A 44 0.38 -22.60 13.82
CA SER A 44 1.71 -22.82 13.24
C SER A 44 2.78 -21.94 13.87
N SER A 45 2.42 -20.74 14.35
CA SER A 45 3.32 -19.83 15.07
C SER A 45 3.48 -20.18 16.55
N TRP A 46 2.61 -21.03 17.10
CA TRP A 46 2.59 -21.36 18.53
C TRP A 46 3.95 -21.79 19.12
N PRO A 47 4.76 -22.64 18.46
CA PRO A 47 6.09 -23.00 18.97
C PRO A 47 7.04 -21.80 19.11
N SER A 48 6.99 -20.87 18.17
CA SER A 48 7.79 -19.64 18.20
C SER A 48 7.31 -18.72 19.32
N ILE A 49 5.99 -18.53 19.45
CA ILE A 49 5.38 -17.74 20.53
C ILE A 49 5.75 -18.30 21.90
N GLN A 50 5.79 -19.63 22.07
CA GLN A 50 6.18 -20.25 23.33
C GLN A 50 7.67 -20.05 23.67
N LYS A 51 8.56 -20.09 22.68
CA LYS A 51 10.00 -19.94 22.89
C LYS A 51 10.41 -18.49 23.13
N PHE A 52 9.94 -17.57 22.28
CA PHE A 52 10.39 -16.19 22.26
C PHE A 52 9.41 -15.23 22.98
N GLY A 53 8.12 -15.56 23.03
CA GLY A 53 7.10 -14.72 23.65
C GLY A 53 7.10 -13.29 23.11
N PHE A 54 6.80 -12.33 23.98
CA PHE A 54 6.76 -10.92 23.60
C PHE A 54 8.12 -10.34 23.18
N SER A 55 9.24 -10.97 23.54
CA SER A 55 10.56 -10.49 23.12
C SER A 55 10.79 -10.62 21.62
N PHE A 56 10.06 -11.53 20.95
CA PHE A 56 10.10 -11.67 19.49
C PHE A 56 9.81 -10.35 18.76
N LEU A 57 8.87 -9.54 19.26
CA LEU A 57 8.48 -8.27 18.64
C LEU A 57 9.57 -7.17 18.71
N TRP A 58 10.47 -7.28 19.67
CA TRP A 58 11.49 -6.26 19.96
C TRP A 58 12.92 -6.75 19.70
N SER A 59 13.11 -8.04 19.42
CA SER A 59 14.39 -8.59 19.05
C SER A 59 14.74 -8.25 17.60
N LYS A 60 15.97 -7.75 17.40
CA LYS A 60 16.56 -7.56 16.07
C LYS A 60 17.35 -8.77 15.58
N GLU A 61 17.60 -9.75 16.44
CA GLU A 61 18.44 -10.89 16.11
C GLU A 61 17.68 -11.89 15.25
N TRP A 62 18.31 -12.28 14.13
CA TRP A 62 17.85 -13.35 13.26
C TRP A 62 19.05 -14.20 12.88
N ASP A 63 19.16 -15.35 13.53
CA ASP A 63 20.25 -16.31 13.40
C ASP A 63 19.64 -17.71 13.32
N ALA A 64 19.36 -18.13 12.08
CA ALA A 64 18.71 -19.40 11.79
C ALA A 64 19.52 -20.62 12.28
N PRO A 65 20.86 -20.70 12.07
CA PRO A 65 21.67 -21.80 12.61
C PRO A 65 21.59 -22.00 14.13
N ASN A 66 21.38 -20.92 14.90
CA ASN A 66 21.28 -20.98 16.36
C ASN A 66 19.83 -20.95 16.86
N ASP A 67 18.85 -21.03 15.97
CA ASP A 67 17.43 -21.00 16.31
C ASP A 67 17.02 -19.74 17.12
N ILE A 68 17.57 -18.58 16.74
CA ILE A 68 17.24 -17.28 17.33
C ILE A 68 16.55 -16.44 16.27
N TYR A 69 15.33 -15.97 16.57
CA TYR A 69 14.52 -15.21 15.62
C TYR A 69 13.91 -13.98 16.28
N GLY A 70 13.76 -12.91 15.49
CA GLY A 70 13.29 -11.61 15.95
C GLY A 70 12.57 -10.84 14.85
N ALA A 71 11.42 -10.28 15.17
CA ALA A 71 10.54 -9.62 14.21
C ALA A 71 10.77 -8.12 14.06
N LEU A 72 11.60 -7.50 14.89
CA LEU A 72 11.73 -6.03 14.90
C LEU A 72 12.17 -5.50 13.53
N VAL A 73 13.14 -6.17 12.89
CA VAL A 73 13.69 -5.70 11.60
C VAL A 73 12.66 -5.82 10.48
N PRO A 74 12.01 -6.99 10.25
CA PRO A 74 10.93 -7.11 9.29
C PRO A 74 9.75 -6.14 9.52
N ILE A 75 9.32 -5.97 10.79
CA ILE A 75 8.22 -5.06 11.14
C ILE A 75 8.60 -3.62 10.78
N TYR A 76 9.78 -3.18 11.22
CA TYR A 76 10.28 -1.84 10.93
C TYR A 76 10.38 -1.60 9.43
N GLY A 77 10.99 -2.52 8.68
CA GLY A 77 11.12 -2.39 7.24
C GLY A 77 9.78 -2.31 6.52
N THR A 78 8.80 -3.16 6.87
CA THR A 78 7.45 -3.09 6.29
C THR A 78 6.77 -1.75 6.57
N LEU A 79 6.82 -1.26 7.81
CA LEU A 79 6.14 -0.02 8.19
C LEU A 79 6.80 1.22 7.58
N VAL A 80 8.13 1.30 7.63
CA VAL A 80 8.87 2.47 7.13
C VAL A 80 8.83 2.55 5.61
N THR A 81 9.00 1.43 4.89
CA THR A 81 8.88 1.43 3.42
C THR A 81 7.46 1.82 2.98
N SER A 82 6.42 1.28 3.64
CA SER A 82 5.03 1.63 3.36
C SER A 82 4.72 3.10 3.66
N PHE A 83 5.27 3.63 4.75
CA PHE A 83 5.12 5.04 5.11
C PHE A 83 5.78 5.96 4.09
N ILE A 84 7.03 5.69 3.70
CA ILE A 84 7.74 6.44 2.65
C ILE A 84 6.97 6.37 1.34
N ALA A 85 6.48 5.18 0.98
CA ALA A 85 5.72 4.97 -0.25
C ALA A 85 4.46 5.85 -0.29
N LEU A 86 3.69 5.91 0.79
CA LEU A 86 2.52 6.77 0.88
C LEU A 86 2.84 8.26 0.91
N LEU A 87 3.90 8.64 1.63
CA LEU A 87 4.35 10.03 1.70
C LEU A 87 4.60 10.61 0.30
N ILE A 88 5.14 9.78 -0.61
CA ILE A 88 5.41 10.16 -2.00
C ILE A 88 4.17 9.95 -2.87
N ALA A 89 3.53 8.78 -2.78
CA ALA A 89 2.48 8.39 -3.71
C ALA A 89 1.21 9.24 -3.56
N VAL A 90 0.78 9.55 -2.34
CA VAL A 90 -0.46 10.32 -2.11
C VAL A 90 -0.46 11.70 -2.79
N PRO A 91 0.54 12.58 -2.59
CA PRO A 91 0.56 13.88 -3.24
C PRO A 91 0.72 13.77 -4.76
N VAL A 92 1.53 12.82 -5.25
CA VAL A 92 1.73 12.61 -6.69
C VAL A 92 0.44 12.12 -7.35
N SER A 93 -0.24 11.14 -6.76
CA SER A 93 -1.51 10.62 -7.25
C SER A 93 -2.62 11.66 -7.20
N PHE A 94 -2.65 12.52 -6.18
CA PHE A 94 -3.57 13.66 -6.13
C PHE A 94 -3.33 14.62 -7.30
N GLY A 95 -2.07 14.97 -7.57
CA GLY A 95 -1.70 15.82 -8.70
C GLY A 95 -2.09 15.22 -10.06
N ILE A 96 -1.84 13.92 -10.25
CA ILE A 96 -2.24 13.19 -11.46
C ILE A 96 -3.76 13.19 -11.62
N ALA A 97 -4.51 12.87 -10.57
CA ALA A 97 -5.96 12.84 -10.59
C ALA A 97 -6.54 14.22 -10.92
N LEU A 98 -6.07 15.26 -10.22
CA LEU A 98 -6.47 16.65 -10.47
C LEU A 98 -6.21 17.05 -11.92
N PHE A 99 -5.01 16.77 -12.43
CA PHE A 99 -4.66 17.08 -13.81
C PHE A 99 -5.63 16.41 -14.78
N LEU A 100 -5.88 15.10 -14.62
CA LEU A 100 -6.74 14.36 -15.53
C LEU A 100 -8.21 14.76 -15.46
N THR A 101 -8.71 15.20 -14.31
CA THR A 101 -10.12 15.54 -14.16
C THR A 101 -10.44 16.99 -14.52
N GLU A 102 -9.57 17.95 -14.18
CA GLU A 102 -9.89 19.39 -14.30
C GLU A 102 -8.98 20.18 -15.25
N LEU A 103 -7.74 19.75 -15.50
CA LEU A 103 -6.78 20.54 -16.30
C LEU A 103 -6.49 19.94 -17.68
N ALA A 104 -6.61 18.63 -17.83
CA ALA A 104 -6.20 17.92 -19.03
C ALA A 104 -7.17 18.22 -20.19
N PRO A 105 -6.66 18.55 -21.38
CA PRO A 105 -7.52 18.69 -22.55
C PRO A 105 -8.10 17.33 -22.94
N GLY A 106 -9.32 17.32 -23.48
CA GLY A 106 -10.07 16.08 -23.71
C GLY A 106 -9.36 15.02 -24.56
N TRP A 107 -8.49 15.44 -25.49
CA TRP A 107 -7.69 14.54 -26.33
C TRP A 107 -6.55 13.84 -25.56
N LEU A 108 -6.07 14.43 -24.46
CA LEU A 108 -4.96 13.90 -23.67
C LEU A 108 -5.44 13.04 -22.49
N ARG A 109 -6.61 13.36 -21.93
CA ARG A 109 -7.17 12.68 -20.75
C ARG A 109 -7.30 11.16 -20.95
N ARG A 110 -7.84 10.73 -22.09
CA ARG A 110 -8.10 9.30 -22.36
C ARG A 110 -6.80 8.50 -22.55
N PRO A 111 -5.84 8.93 -23.40
CA PRO A 111 -4.55 8.24 -23.52
C PRO A 111 -3.77 8.15 -22.20
N LEU A 112 -3.68 9.23 -21.42
CA LEU A 112 -2.97 9.21 -20.14
C LEU A 112 -3.66 8.32 -19.11
N GLY A 113 -5.00 8.34 -19.04
CA GLY A 113 -5.76 7.46 -18.16
C GLY A 113 -5.46 5.98 -18.45
N ILE A 114 -5.45 5.59 -19.72
CA ILE A 114 -5.08 4.24 -20.15
C ILE A 114 -3.63 3.93 -19.76
N ALA A 115 -2.68 4.85 -20.00
CA ALA A 115 -1.27 4.64 -19.64
C ALA A 115 -1.08 4.37 -18.13
N ILE A 116 -1.79 5.09 -17.26
CA ILE A 116 -1.74 4.88 -15.80
C ILE A 116 -2.33 3.53 -15.42
N GLU A 117 -3.45 3.14 -16.00
CA GLU A 117 -4.06 1.82 -15.76
C GLU A 117 -3.14 0.69 -16.24
N LEU A 118 -2.43 0.88 -17.37
CA LEU A 118 -1.44 -0.07 -17.85
C LEU A 118 -0.22 -0.17 -16.92
N LEU A 119 0.22 0.94 -16.30
CA LEU A 119 1.30 0.91 -15.31
C LEU A 119 0.93 0.07 -14.08
N ALA A 120 -0.34 0.09 -13.66
CA ALA A 120 -0.82 -0.76 -12.58
C ALA A 120 -0.80 -2.26 -12.93
N ALA A 121 -0.90 -2.62 -14.22
CA ALA A 121 -0.88 -4.00 -14.69
C ALA A 121 0.52 -4.63 -14.76
N ILE A 122 1.59 -3.83 -14.61
CA ILE A 122 2.96 -4.31 -14.63
C ILE A 122 3.19 -5.23 -13.41
N PRO A 123 3.68 -6.47 -13.61
CA PRO A 123 3.99 -7.37 -12.50
C PRO A 123 5.03 -6.77 -11.55
N SER A 124 4.85 -6.94 -10.23
CA SER A 124 5.72 -6.27 -9.26
C SER A 124 7.19 -6.74 -9.29
N ILE A 125 7.44 -7.97 -9.74
CA ILE A 125 8.80 -8.47 -9.99
C ILE A 125 9.55 -7.65 -11.05
N VAL A 126 8.85 -7.10 -12.05
CA VAL A 126 9.46 -6.26 -13.09
C VAL A 126 9.94 -4.95 -12.47
N TYR A 127 9.14 -4.34 -11.58
CA TYR A 127 9.56 -3.17 -10.82
C TYR A 127 10.75 -3.48 -9.90
N GLY A 128 10.77 -4.65 -9.25
CA GLY A 128 11.89 -5.06 -8.41
C GLY A 128 13.20 -5.23 -9.20
N MET A 129 13.16 -5.94 -10.32
CA MET A 129 14.33 -6.17 -11.17
C MET A 129 14.81 -4.88 -11.85
N TRP A 130 13.90 -4.05 -12.36
CA TRP A 130 14.25 -2.70 -12.83
C TRP A 130 14.83 -1.85 -11.71
N GLY A 131 14.23 -1.96 -10.52
CA GLY A 131 14.68 -1.38 -9.27
C GLY A 131 16.16 -1.68 -9.01
N LEU A 132 16.52 -2.96 -9.04
CA LEU A 132 17.87 -3.42 -8.74
C LEU A 132 18.89 -3.08 -9.83
N PHE A 133 18.56 -3.30 -11.10
CA PHE A 133 19.56 -3.18 -12.19
C PHE A 133 19.70 -1.77 -12.76
N ILE A 134 18.65 -0.95 -12.70
CA ILE A 134 18.63 0.37 -13.33
C ILE A 134 18.47 1.45 -12.28
N PHE A 135 17.44 1.36 -11.44
CA PHE A 135 17.17 2.42 -10.47
C PHE A 135 18.25 2.50 -9.39
N ALA A 136 18.68 1.39 -8.77
CA ALA A 136 19.64 1.43 -7.67
C ALA A 136 20.97 2.09 -8.05
N PRO A 137 21.66 1.74 -9.17
CA PRO A 137 22.88 2.42 -9.57
C PRO A 137 22.69 3.93 -9.81
N LEU A 138 21.57 4.31 -10.44
CA LEU A 138 21.24 5.72 -10.68
C LEU A 138 20.90 6.44 -9.38
N PHE A 139 20.16 5.80 -8.49
CA PHE A 139 19.74 6.34 -7.20
C PHE A 139 20.94 6.54 -6.27
N ALA A 140 21.89 5.60 -6.26
CA ALA A 140 23.16 5.74 -5.55
C ALA A 140 23.89 7.02 -6.01
N THR A 141 24.16 7.11 -7.31
CA THR A 141 25.01 8.14 -7.90
C THR A 141 24.36 9.54 -7.89
N TYR A 142 23.08 9.62 -8.27
CA TYR A 142 22.42 10.91 -8.52
C TYR A 142 21.56 11.40 -7.36
N PHE A 143 21.19 10.54 -6.42
CA PHE A 143 20.39 10.92 -5.27
C PHE A 143 21.13 10.69 -3.95
N GLN A 144 21.55 9.47 -3.64
CA GLN A 144 22.13 9.15 -2.33
C GLN A 144 23.46 9.86 -2.08
N GLU A 145 24.37 9.88 -3.05
CA GLU A 145 25.65 10.58 -2.90
C GLU A 145 25.47 12.10 -2.71
N PRO A 146 24.75 12.84 -3.58
CA PRO A 146 24.58 14.29 -3.39
C PRO A 146 23.81 14.63 -2.12
N VAL A 147 22.73 13.90 -1.83
CA VAL A 147 21.90 14.14 -0.65
C VAL A 147 22.66 13.79 0.62
N GLY A 148 23.40 12.68 0.63
CA GLY A 148 24.28 12.30 1.73
C GLY A 148 25.35 13.36 1.99
N ASN A 149 26.02 13.88 0.95
CA ASN A 149 27.06 14.90 1.09
C ASN A 149 26.54 16.22 1.68
N VAL A 150 25.29 16.61 1.38
CA VAL A 150 24.70 17.86 1.86
C VAL A 150 24.03 17.68 3.23
N LEU A 151 23.22 16.63 3.39
CA LEU A 151 22.37 16.46 4.57
C LEU A 151 23.09 15.77 5.73
N SER A 152 24.14 14.98 5.49
CA SER A 152 24.89 14.30 6.58
C SER A 152 25.49 15.27 7.60
N ALA A 153 25.76 16.52 7.20
CA ALA A 153 26.27 17.56 8.07
C ALA A 153 25.21 18.16 9.03
N ILE A 154 23.92 17.92 8.79
CA ILE A 154 22.83 18.50 9.59
C ILE A 154 22.51 17.56 10.77
N PRO A 155 22.53 18.03 12.03
CA PRO A 155 22.14 17.21 13.17
C PRO A 155 20.71 16.66 13.02
N PHE A 156 20.48 15.43 13.49
CA PHE A 156 19.22 14.67 13.37
C PHE A 156 18.80 14.27 11.94
N VAL A 157 18.83 15.19 10.98
CA VAL A 157 18.51 14.89 9.57
C VAL A 157 19.61 14.06 8.93
N GLY A 158 20.86 14.38 9.19
CA GLY A 158 22.02 13.66 8.68
C GLY A 158 22.07 12.21 9.13
N ALA A 159 21.54 11.88 10.32
CA ALA A 159 21.44 10.51 10.82
C ALA A 159 20.46 9.63 10.01
N LEU A 160 19.47 10.25 9.33
CA LEU A 160 18.53 9.54 8.46
C LEU A 160 19.11 9.28 7.06
N PHE A 161 20.08 10.07 6.64
CA PHE A 161 20.71 10.01 5.31
C PHE A 161 22.22 9.68 5.39
N SER A 162 22.67 9.16 6.52
CA SER A 162 24.06 8.76 6.75
C SER A 162 24.28 7.33 6.30
N GLY A 163 25.43 7.04 5.70
CA GLY A 163 25.81 5.68 5.33
C GLY A 163 26.21 5.58 3.86
N PRO A 164 26.71 4.40 3.46
CA PRO A 164 27.14 4.16 2.09
C PRO A 164 25.98 4.24 1.09
N ALA A 165 26.24 4.87 -0.06
CA ALA A 165 25.29 4.97 -1.16
C ALA A 165 25.30 3.69 -2.00
N PHE A 166 24.67 2.62 -1.51
CA PHE A 166 24.59 1.35 -2.23
C PHE A 166 23.49 1.29 -3.31
N GLY A 167 22.57 2.27 -3.34
CA GLY A 167 21.41 2.29 -4.23
C GLY A 167 20.27 1.35 -3.81
N ILE A 168 20.58 0.33 -3.01
CA ILE A 168 19.65 -0.55 -2.31
C ILE A 168 19.42 -0.06 -0.88
N GLY A 169 18.28 -0.39 -0.28
CA GLY A 169 17.96 -0.08 1.11
C GLY A 169 16.50 0.31 1.35
N ILE A 170 16.19 0.70 2.58
CA ILE A 170 14.82 1.04 3.00
C ILE A 170 14.24 2.20 2.18
N LEU A 171 15.03 3.26 1.95
CA LEU A 171 14.57 4.40 1.15
C LEU A 171 14.30 4.01 -0.30
N ALA A 172 15.24 3.28 -0.93
CA ALA A 172 15.11 2.83 -2.31
C ALA A 172 13.87 1.94 -2.48
N ALA A 173 13.65 1.01 -1.54
CA ALA A 173 12.44 0.19 -1.48
C ALA A 173 11.16 1.02 -1.36
N GLY A 174 11.13 2.02 -0.48
CA GLY A 174 10.00 2.92 -0.33
C GLY A 174 9.70 3.72 -1.60
N VAL A 175 10.73 4.16 -2.34
CA VAL A 175 10.57 4.88 -3.61
C VAL A 175 10.03 3.98 -4.72
N ILE A 176 10.58 2.78 -4.90
CA ILE A 176 10.06 1.81 -5.88
C ILE A 176 8.61 1.45 -5.55
N LEU A 177 8.32 1.23 -4.27
CA LEU A 177 6.97 0.96 -3.80
C LEU A 177 6.02 2.13 -4.09
N ALA A 178 6.47 3.38 -3.91
CA ALA A 178 5.71 4.57 -4.29
C ALA A 178 5.33 4.56 -5.77
N ILE A 179 6.32 4.35 -6.65
CA ILE A 179 6.11 4.29 -8.12
C ILE A 179 5.05 3.26 -8.46
N MET A 180 5.10 2.10 -7.82
CA MET A 180 4.17 1.01 -8.06
C MET A 180 2.75 1.31 -7.56
N ILE A 181 2.57 1.95 -6.40
CA ILE A 181 1.23 2.24 -5.84
C ILE A 181 0.59 3.53 -6.39
N ILE A 182 1.38 4.47 -6.94
CA ILE A 182 0.89 5.69 -7.58
C ILE A 182 -0.25 5.44 -8.59
N PRO A 183 -0.12 4.53 -9.57
CA PRO A 183 -1.16 4.36 -10.58
C PRO A 183 -2.47 3.82 -9.99
N TYR A 184 -2.41 2.98 -8.95
CA TYR A 184 -3.59 2.50 -8.24
C TYR A 184 -4.31 3.63 -7.51
N ILE A 185 -3.58 4.43 -6.73
CA ILE A 185 -4.18 5.55 -5.98
C ILE A 185 -4.70 6.62 -6.94
N ALA A 186 -3.96 6.93 -8.01
CA ALA A 186 -4.32 7.95 -8.99
C ALA A 186 -5.58 7.58 -9.77
N ALA A 187 -5.69 6.33 -10.22
CA ALA A 187 -6.88 5.85 -10.93
C ALA A 187 -8.13 5.92 -10.04
N VAL A 188 -8.03 5.46 -8.79
CA VAL A 188 -9.16 5.55 -7.84
C VAL A 188 -9.50 7.01 -7.52
N MET A 189 -8.52 7.87 -7.25
CA MET A 189 -8.77 9.28 -6.99
C MET A 189 -9.44 9.98 -8.17
N ARG A 190 -8.99 9.71 -9.41
CA ARG A 190 -9.62 10.22 -10.64
C ARG A 190 -11.09 9.81 -10.71
N ASP A 191 -11.37 8.52 -10.57
CA ASP A 191 -12.73 7.99 -10.66
C ASP A 191 -13.66 8.59 -9.59
N VAL A 192 -13.14 8.85 -8.38
CA VAL A 192 -13.90 9.51 -7.32
C VAL A 192 -14.12 11.00 -7.62
N PHE A 193 -13.12 11.73 -8.12
CA PHE A 193 -13.27 13.13 -8.51
C PHE A 193 -14.32 13.34 -9.60
N GLU A 194 -14.41 12.40 -10.55
CA GLU A 194 -15.42 12.40 -11.61
C GLU A 194 -16.87 12.23 -11.10
N GLN A 195 -17.06 11.70 -9.88
CA GLN A 195 -18.39 11.57 -9.26
C GLN A 195 -18.95 12.92 -8.77
N THR A 196 -18.14 13.98 -8.71
CA THR A 196 -18.60 15.30 -8.24
C THR A 196 -19.61 15.89 -9.24
N PRO A 197 -20.82 16.29 -8.79
CA PRO A 197 -21.84 16.84 -9.68
C PRO A 197 -21.33 18.02 -10.49
N VAL A 198 -21.48 17.94 -11.81
CA VAL A 198 -21.02 18.98 -12.75
C VAL A 198 -21.63 20.34 -12.40
N MET A 199 -22.90 20.38 -12.00
CA MET A 199 -23.59 21.60 -11.58
C MET A 199 -22.91 22.34 -10.43
N MET A 200 -22.34 21.62 -9.44
CA MET A 200 -21.61 22.24 -8.33
C MET A 200 -20.32 22.91 -8.83
N LYS A 201 -19.63 22.27 -9.77
CA LYS A 201 -18.39 22.79 -10.36
C LYS A 201 -18.67 24.00 -11.27
N GLU A 202 -19.63 23.89 -12.17
CA GLU A 202 -20.02 24.98 -13.08
C GLU A 202 -20.58 26.20 -12.35
N SER A 203 -21.37 26.01 -11.28
CA SER A 203 -21.85 27.12 -10.46
C SER A 203 -20.70 27.89 -9.80
N ALA A 204 -19.68 27.18 -9.35
CA ALA A 204 -18.50 27.80 -8.74
C ALA A 204 -17.65 28.56 -9.78
N TYR A 205 -17.46 27.98 -10.97
CA TYR A 205 -16.85 28.70 -12.08
C TYR A 205 -17.67 29.94 -12.48
N GLY A 206 -19.01 29.85 -12.41
CA GLY A 206 -19.94 30.96 -12.71
C GLY A 206 -19.84 32.16 -11.75
N ILE A 207 -19.40 31.94 -10.50
CA ILE A 207 -19.13 33.03 -9.54
C ILE A 207 -17.65 33.49 -9.56
N GLY A 208 -16.86 33.02 -10.52
CA GLY A 208 -15.47 33.44 -10.70
C GLY A 208 -14.43 32.64 -9.90
N CYS A 209 -14.77 31.46 -9.36
CA CYS A 209 -13.79 30.62 -8.68
C CYS A 209 -12.74 30.08 -9.67
N THR A 210 -11.49 30.02 -9.20
CA THR A 210 -10.39 29.36 -9.90
C THR A 210 -10.49 27.83 -9.82
N THR A 211 -9.83 27.11 -10.73
CA THR A 211 -9.76 25.64 -10.70
C THR A 211 -9.22 25.11 -9.36
N TRP A 212 -8.25 25.81 -8.78
CA TRP A 212 -7.72 25.49 -7.46
C TRP A 212 -8.76 25.62 -6.35
N GLU A 213 -9.56 26.70 -6.37
CA GLU A 213 -10.64 26.89 -5.40
C GLU A 213 -11.75 25.84 -5.57
N VAL A 214 -12.12 25.50 -6.81
CA VAL A 214 -13.11 24.45 -7.08
C VAL A 214 -12.62 23.10 -6.55
N ILE A 215 -11.35 22.75 -6.78
CA ILE A 215 -10.77 21.51 -6.25
C ILE A 215 -10.80 21.49 -4.72
N TRP A 216 -10.27 22.51 -4.07
CA TRP A 216 -10.10 22.50 -2.62
C TRP A 216 -11.39 22.72 -1.83
N ARG A 217 -12.34 23.48 -2.38
CA ARG A 217 -13.57 23.86 -1.67
C ARG A 217 -14.79 23.03 -2.05
N ILE A 218 -14.75 22.33 -3.19
CA ILE A 218 -15.91 21.60 -3.71
C ILE A 218 -15.56 20.14 -3.95
N VAL A 219 -14.63 19.86 -4.87
CA VAL A 219 -14.32 18.48 -5.28
C VAL A 219 -13.76 17.68 -4.11
N LEU A 220 -12.68 18.14 -3.47
CA LEU A 220 -12.01 17.41 -2.40
C LEU A 220 -12.92 17.20 -1.18
N PRO A 221 -13.69 18.20 -0.68
CA PRO A 221 -14.65 17.97 0.40
C PRO A 221 -15.77 16.99 0.03
N PHE A 222 -16.29 17.05 -1.19
CA PHE A 222 -17.33 16.14 -1.68
C PHE A 222 -16.82 14.69 -1.79
N THR A 223 -15.56 14.53 -2.16
CA THR A 223 -14.95 13.23 -2.50
C THR A 223 -14.04 12.66 -1.42
N LYS A 224 -13.85 13.35 -0.29
CA LYS A 224 -12.87 13.00 0.75
C LYS A 224 -12.94 11.53 1.18
N ASN A 225 -14.13 10.95 1.32
CA ASN A 225 -14.30 9.55 1.73
C ASN A 225 -13.79 8.58 0.67
N GLY A 226 -13.98 8.89 -0.62
CA GLY A 226 -13.44 8.10 -1.73
C GLY A 226 -11.94 8.29 -1.91
N VAL A 227 -11.41 9.50 -1.72
CA VAL A 227 -9.96 9.78 -1.73
C VAL A 227 -9.27 8.97 -0.64
N ILE A 228 -9.80 9.01 0.58
CA ILE A 228 -9.31 8.22 1.71
C ILE A 228 -9.36 6.72 1.38
N GLY A 229 -10.44 6.24 0.76
CA GLY A 229 -10.54 4.85 0.27
C GLY A 229 -9.46 4.47 -0.75
N GLY A 230 -9.13 5.37 -1.68
CA GLY A 230 -8.03 5.18 -2.64
C GLY A 230 -6.66 5.09 -1.98
N VAL A 231 -6.38 5.95 -1.00
CA VAL A 231 -5.14 5.89 -0.21
C VAL A 231 -5.06 4.58 0.58
N MET A 232 -6.17 4.12 1.17
CA MET A 232 -6.23 2.85 1.89
C MET A 232 -5.97 1.64 0.99
N LEU A 233 -6.46 1.67 -0.25
CA LEU A 233 -6.17 0.63 -1.22
C LEU A 233 -4.66 0.57 -1.53
N GLY A 234 -4.03 1.73 -1.70
CA GLY A 234 -2.58 1.84 -1.87
C GLY A 234 -1.80 1.34 -0.65
N LEU A 235 -2.22 1.69 0.56
CA LEU A 235 -1.61 1.23 1.81
C LEU A 235 -1.68 -0.29 1.98
N GLY A 236 -2.84 -0.90 1.68
CA GLY A 236 -3.00 -2.35 1.71
C GLY A 236 -2.06 -3.06 0.74
N ARG A 237 -1.86 -2.50 -0.47
CA ARG A 237 -0.86 -2.99 -1.42
C ARG A 237 0.56 -2.80 -0.91
N ALA A 238 0.87 -1.66 -0.30
CA ALA A 238 2.21 -1.34 0.20
C ALA A 238 2.64 -2.31 1.32
N LEU A 239 1.77 -2.55 2.30
CA LEU A 239 2.06 -3.45 3.42
C LEU A 239 2.27 -4.90 2.98
N GLY A 240 1.57 -5.32 1.92
CA GLY A 240 1.64 -6.66 1.37
C GLY A 240 2.58 -6.81 0.17
N GLU A 241 3.38 -5.80 -0.18
CA GLU A 241 4.28 -5.92 -1.32
C GLU A 241 5.46 -6.82 -0.99
N THR A 242 5.65 -7.84 -1.82
CA THR A 242 6.67 -8.87 -1.64
C THR A 242 7.81 -8.67 -2.62
N MET A 243 7.58 -8.98 -3.89
CA MET A 243 8.67 -9.15 -4.86
C MET A 243 9.39 -7.85 -5.18
N ALA A 244 8.68 -6.73 -5.33
CA ALA A 244 9.35 -5.46 -5.65
C ALA A 244 10.30 -5.04 -4.53
N VAL A 245 9.88 -5.23 -3.28
CA VAL A 245 10.66 -4.87 -2.08
C VAL A 245 11.83 -5.82 -1.88
N THR A 246 11.63 -7.13 -2.08
CA THR A 246 12.68 -8.15 -1.92
C THR A 246 13.91 -7.87 -2.76
N PHE A 247 13.77 -7.40 -4.00
CA PHE A 247 14.93 -7.15 -4.86
C PHE A 247 15.74 -5.90 -4.51
N ILE A 248 15.18 -4.96 -3.73
CA ILE A 248 15.76 -3.61 -3.56
C ILE A 248 16.04 -3.24 -2.10
N ILE A 249 15.39 -3.88 -1.12
CA ILE A 249 15.52 -3.53 0.31
C ILE A 249 16.86 -4.00 0.92
N GLY A 250 17.48 -5.01 0.31
CA GLY A 250 18.80 -5.55 0.66
C GLY A 250 18.80 -6.75 1.62
N ASN A 251 17.64 -7.16 2.13
CA ASN A 251 17.40 -8.44 2.85
C ASN A 251 18.37 -8.70 4.01
N THR A 252 18.58 -7.72 4.89
CA THR A 252 19.38 -7.89 6.11
C THR A 252 18.54 -7.72 7.38
N TYR A 253 18.94 -8.43 8.43
CA TYR A 253 18.38 -8.27 9.79
C TYR A 253 19.20 -7.31 10.67
N GLN A 254 20.14 -6.57 10.09
CA GLN A 254 20.94 -5.60 10.84
C GLN A 254 20.22 -4.25 10.93
N LEU A 255 19.77 -3.90 12.15
CA LEU A 255 19.28 -2.57 12.50
C LEU A 255 20.26 -1.91 13.47
N ASP A 256 21.33 -1.33 12.91
CA ASP A 256 22.40 -0.67 13.69
C ASP A 256 22.30 0.85 13.67
N SER A 257 21.50 1.43 12.76
CA SER A 257 21.22 2.86 12.73
C SER A 257 19.82 3.16 12.21
N ALA A 258 19.32 4.37 12.50
CA ALA A 258 18.04 4.86 12.00
C ALA A 258 18.10 5.34 10.53
N SER A 259 19.23 5.16 9.85
CA SER A 259 19.42 5.63 8.49
C SER A 259 18.54 4.88 7.49
N LEU A 260 17.92 5.63 6.58
CA LEU A 260 17.09 5.11 5.51
C LEU A 260 17.93 4.54 4.34
N TYR A 261 19.24 4.82 4.31
CA TYR A 261 20.16 4.24 3.31
C TYR A 261 20.61 2.84 3.69
N MET A 262 20.44 2.46 4.94
CA MET A 262 20.81 1.11 5.38
C MET A 262 19.89 0.07 4.73
N PRO A 263 20.45 -1.09 4.36
CA PRO A 263 19.66 -2.25 4.02
C PRO A 263 18.76 -2.65 5.19
N GLY A 264 17.62 -3.25 4.88
CA GLY A 264 16.72 -3.81 5.87
C GLY A 264 16.03 -5.07 5.35
N ASN A 265 14.99 -5.50 6.05
CA ASN A 265 14.14 -6.58 5.60
C ASN A 265 12.67 -6.22 5.86
N SER A 266 11.75 -6.73 5.04
CA SER A 266 10.31 -6.61 5.26
C SER A 266 9.74 -7.97 5.66
N ILE A 267 8.58 -7.99 6.32
CA ILE A 267 7.92 -9.26 6.66
C ILE A 267 7.68 -10.11 5.41
N THR A 268 7.18 -9.49 4.35
CA THR A 268 6.92 -10.15 3.08
C THR A 268 8.19 -10.68 2.43
N SER A 269 9.31 -9.94 2.51
CA SER A 269 10.58 -10.36 1.93
C SER A 269 11.23 -11.50 2.71
N ALA A 270 11.19 -11.44 4.05
CA ALA A 270 11.61 -12.54 4.92
C ALA A 270 10.85 -13.83 4.59
N LEU A 271 9.52 -13.74 4.46
CA LEU A 271 8.68 -14.87 4.05
C LEU A 271 9.05 -15.39 2.66
N ALA A 272 9.29 -14.51 1.68
CA ALA A 272 9.59 -14.93 0.32
C ALA A 272 10.97 -15.61 0.19
N ASN A 273 11.97 -15.11 0.89
CA ASN A 273 13.33 -15.62 0.79
C ASN A 273 13.53 -16.89 1.61
N GLU A 274 12.96 -16.97 2.81
CA GLU A 274 13.34 -18.01 3.76
C GLU A 274 12.32 -19.13 3.90
N PHE A 275 11.05 -18.93 3.54
CA PHE A 275 10.02 -19.95 3.80
C PHE A 275 10.27 -21.27 3.05
N ALA A 276 10.85 -21.21 1.84
CA ALA A 276 11.19 -22.39 1.08
C ALA A 276 12.48 -23.08 1.57
N GLU A 277 13.34 -22.34 2.27
CA GLU A 277 14.64 -22.81 2.75
C GLU A 277 14.60 -23.20 4.24
N ALA A 278 13.50 -22.89 4.93
CA ALA A 278 13.38 -23.06 6.37
C ALA A 278 13.36 -24.54 6.80
N GLU A 279 14.22 -24.88 7.74
CA GLU A 279 14.21 -26.21 8.36
C GLU A 279 12.92 -26.42 9.18
N SER A 280 12.43 -27.66 9.17
CA SER A 280 11.20 -28.01 9.88
C SER A 280 11.36 -27.78 11.38
N GLY A 281 10.46 -27.00 11.98
CA GLY A 281 10.48 -26.72 13.41
C GLY A 281 10.35 -25.22 13.67
N LEU A 282 11.32 -24.67 14.39
CA LEU A 282 11.22 -23.32 14.91
C LEU A 282 11.37 -22.23 13.85
N HIS A 283 12.17 -22.46 12.80
CA HIS A 283 12.33 -21.51 11.69
C HIS A 283 11.00 -21.25 10.96
N VAL A 284 10.32 -22.32 10.54
CA VAL A 284 8.98 -22.23 9.94
C VAL A 284 7.98 -21.59 10.90
N ALA A 285 8.02 -21.94 12.20
CA ALA A 285 7.13 -21.35 13.19
C ALA A 285 7.35 -19.83 13.34
N ALA A 286 8.60 -19.37 13.33
CA ALA A 286 8.95 -17.95 13.41
C ALA A 286 8.49 -17.18 12.16
N LEU A 287 8.63 -17.78 10.97
CA LEU A 287 8.08 -17.21 9.74
C LEU A 287 6.55 -17.15 9.76
N MET A 288 5.88 -18.18 10.27
CA MET A 288 4.42 -18.15 10.46
C MET A 288 3.99 -17.09 11.47
N GLU A 289 4.80 -16.83 12.50
CA GLU A 289 4.59 -15.72 13.45
C GLU A 289 4.74 -14.36 12.77
N LEU A 290 5.73 -14.17 11.90
CA LEU A 290 5.84 -12.95 11.07
C LEU A 290 4.58 -12.76 10.20
N GLY A 291 4.09 -13.83 9.56
CA GLY A 291 2.84 -13.79 8.79
C GLY A 291 1.63 -13.41 9.63
N LEU A 292 1.52 -13.94 10.85
CA LEU A 292 0.49 -13.56 11.82
C LEU A 292 0.61 -12.07 12.21
N ILE A 293 1.82 -11.58 12.47
CA ILE A 293 2.07 -10.18 12.80
C ILE A 293 1.67 -9.26 11.64
N LEU A 294 2.03 -9.59 10.40
CA LEU A 294 1.61 -8.81 9.23
C LEU A 294 0.08 -8.78 9.10
N PHE A 295 -0.58 -9.90 9.33
CA PHE A 295 -2.04 -9.96 9.37
C PHE A 295 -2.62 -9.03 10.45
N VAL A 296 -2.07 -9.05 11.66
CA VAL A 296 -2.52 -8.16 12.75
C VAL A 296 -2.27 -6.69 12.41
N ILE A 297 -1.10 -6.35 11.86
CA ILE A 297 -0.78 -4.99 11.42
C ILE A 297 -1.77 -4.52 10.36
N THR A 298 -2.00 -5.31 9.32
CA THR A 298 -2.93 -4.97 8.24
C THR A 298 -4.36 -4.83 8.76
N PHE A 299 -4.81 -5.71 9.65
CA PHE A 299 -6.10 -5.60 10.32
C PHE A 299 -6.23 -4.30 11.12
N ILE A 300 -5.25 -3.97 11.99
CA ILE A 300 -5.26 -2.76 12.80
C ILE A 300 -5.30 -1.52 11.91
N VAL A 301 -4.46 -1.46 10.88
CA VAL A 301 -4.39 -0.35 9.93
C VAL A 301 -5.73 -0.17 9.22
N LEU A 302 -6.33 -1.25 8.71
CA LEU A 302 -7.62 -1.21 8.03
C LEU A 302 -8.80 -0.91 8.98
N ALA A 303 -8.73 -1.36 10.23
CA ALA A 303 -9.73 -1.06 11.25
C ALA A 303 -9.70 0.43 11.64
N ILE A 304 -8.53 0.99 11.93
CA ILE A 304 -8.34 2.43 12.21
C ILE A 304 -8.86 3.25 11.03
N SER A 305 -8.47 2.84 9.83
CA SER A 305 -8.90 3.40 8.56
C SER A 305 -10.42 3.46 8.42
N LYS A 306 -11.11 2.34 8.65
CA LYS A 306 -12.57 2.25 8.59
C LYS A 306 -13.25 3.10 9.65
N LEU A 307 -12.74 3.07 10.89
CA LEU A 307 -13.25 3.87 11.99
C LEU A 307 -13.13 5.38 11.72
N MET A 308 -12.03 5.81 11.08
CA MET A 308 -11.84 7.20 10.66
C MET A 308 -12.92 7.64 9.66
N ILE A 309 -13.20 6.83 8.64
CA ILE A 309 -14.26 7.12 7.65
C ILE A 309 -15.63 7.19 8.34
N MET A 310 -15.94 6.25 9.23
CA MET A 310 -17.22 6.24 9.96
C MET A 310 -17.41 7.50 10.82
N ARG A 311 -16.34 8.00 11.45
CA ARG A 311 -16.38 9.26 12.21
C ARG A 311 -16.59 10.47 11.31
N LEU A 312 -15.95 10.51 10.14
CA LEU A 312 -16.12 11.60 9.17
C LEU A 312 -17.55 11.66 8.62
N ALA A 313 -18.12 10.50 8.27
CA ALA A 313 -19.51 10.40 7.80
C ALA A 313 -20.53 10.84 8.87
N LYS A 314 -20.29 10.53 10.15
CA LYS A 314 -21.17 10.97 11.25
C LYS A 314 -21.21 12.50 11.40
N ASN A 315 -20.13 13.18 11.03
CA ASN A 315 -20.02 14.64 11.13
C ASN A 315 -20.61 15.36 9.90
N GLU A 316 -20.93 14.66 8.80
CA GLU A 316 -21.49 15.25 7.56
C GLU A 316 -22.96 15.67 7.67
N GLY A 317 -23.65 15.35 8.77
CA GLY A 317 -25.01 15.81 9.05
C GLY A 317 -25.13 16.74 10.28
N ALA A 318 -24.00 17.13 10.88
CA ALA A 318 -23.96 17.92 12.11
C ALA A 318 -23.65 19.42 11.87
N ARG A 319 -23.55 19.85 10.61
CA ARG A 319 -23.31 21.24 10.22
C ARG A 319 -24.21 21.65 9.06
#